data_AF-A0A2V6D7I5-F1
#
_entry.id   AF-A0A2V6D7I5-F1
#
_cell.length_a   1.000
_cell.length_b   1.000
_cell.length_c   1.000
_cell.angle_alpha   90.00
_cell.angle_beta   90.00
_cell.angle_gamma   90.00
#
_symmetry.space_group_name_H-M   'P 1'
#
loop_
_entity.id
_entity.type
_entity.pdbx_description
1 polymer ?
#
loop_
_entity_poly.entity_id
_entity_poly.type
_entity_poly.pdbx_seq_one_letter_code
_entity_poly.pdbx_strand_id
1 'polypeptide(L)'
;MLAYLFERFPKFSQTFCYREIAELFRQGVRPAIFSLRAPDRGPELNWDPAIVSGVHQLPEGDAFARLANEASAALPQAARKTLHDWRGKDDSLRLHQATYIGVRLQELGVCHLHVHFAGMAARTAFWIKRFFGIEYSLTVHANDIFVPNKFEIGLPQIFSTASAILAVSD
;
A
#
# COMPACT_ATOMS: atom_id res chain seq x y z
N MET A 1 5.12 -11.84 -9.37
CA MET A 1 5.21 -10.44 -9.83
C MET A 1 5.31 -9.49 -8.63
N LEU A 2 6.00 -8.35 -8.79
CA LEU A 2 6.20 -7.32 -7.75
C LEU A 2 5.16 -6.20 -7.89
N ALA A 3 4.65 -5.70 -6.76
CA ALA A 3 3.87 -4.47 -6.71
C ALA A 3 4.44 -3.49 -5.69
N TYR A 4 4.19 -2.20 -5.90
CA TYR A 4 4.43 -1.14 -4.93
C TYR A 4 3.11 -0.56 -4.45
N LEU A 5 3.01 -0.30 -3.14
CA LEU A 5 1.87 0.41 -2.55
C LEU A 5 2.34 1.66 -1.82
N PHE A 6 1.79 2.80 -2.24
CA PHE A 6 2.08 4.11 -1.67
C PHE A 6 0.83 4.72 -1.02
N GLU A 7 1.02 5.60 -0.03
CA GLU A 7 -0.09 6.43 0.43
C GLU A 7 -0.53 7.42 -0.64
N ARG A 8 0.43 8.09 -1.30
CA ARG A 8 0.24 8.97 -2.46
C ARG A 8 1.39 8.76 -3.43
N PHE A 9 1.10 8.66 -4.72
CA PHE A 9 2.13 8.51 -5.75
C PHE A 9 1.67 9.08 -7.09
N PRO A 10 2.46 9.95 -7.74
CA PRO A 10 3.64 10.61 -7.19
C PRO A 10 3.30 11.58 -6.05
N LYS A 11 4.29 11.91 -5.22
CA LYS A 11 4.20 12.93 -4.18
C LYS A 11 5.42 13.85 -4.24
N PHE A 12 5.20 15.16 -4.38
CA PHE A 12 6.24 16.16 -4.57
C PHE A 12 7.27 16.17 -3.45
N SER A 13 6.85 16.06 -2.20
CA SER A 13 7.77 15.99 -1.05
C SER A 13 8.48 14.63 -0.91
N GLN A 14 8.24 13.67 -1.81
CA GLN A 14 8.77 12.30 -1.78
C GLN A 14 9.27 11.88 -3.16
N THR A 15 9.99 12.77 -3.86
CA THR A 15 10.53 12.51 -5.21
C THR A 15 11.44 11.29 -5.31
N PHE A 16 12.08 10.89 -4.19
CA PHE A 16 12.89 9.68 -4.13
C PHE A 16 12.08 8.41 -4.41
N CYS A 17 10.84 8.30 -3.91
CA CYS A 17 9.94 7.18 -4.22
C CYS A 17 9.68 7.07 -5.73
N TYR A 18 9.49 8.22 -6.38
CA TYR A 18 9.28 8.25 -7.83
C TYR A 18 10.55 7.87 -8.59
N ARG A 19 11.71 8.40 -8.19
CA ARG A 19 13.00 8.07 -8.81
C ARG A 19 13.31 6.57 -8.73
N GLU A 20 12.96 5.93 -7.62
CA GLU A 20 13.07 4.46 -7.47
C GLU A 20 12.23 3.71 -8.51
N ILE A 21 10.94 4.07 -8.65
CA ILE A 21 10.06 3.45 -9.66
C ILE A 21 10.55 3.74 -11.08
N ALA A 22 10.97 4.98 -11.37
CA ALA A 22 11.50 5.35 -12.67
C ALA A 22 12.77 4.55 -13.01
N GLU A 23 13.62 4.30 -12.02
CA GLU A 23 14.82 3.49 -12.18
C GLU A 23 14.49 2.01 -12.43
N LEU A 24 13.51 1.45 -11.72
CA LEU A 24 12.99 0.10 -12.03
C LEU A 24 12.51 0.03 -13.49
N PHE A 25 11.77 1.05 -13.94
CA PHE A 25 11.31 1.12 -15.32
C PHE A 25 12.49 1.21 -16.31
N ARG A 26 13.52 1.99 -16.00
CA ARG A 26 14.74 2.06 -16.82
C ARG A 26 15.44 0.71 -16.94
N GLN A 27 15.43 -0.10 -15.88
CA GLN A 27 16.03 -1.44 -15.84
C GLN A 27 15.12 -2.54 -16.42
N GLY A 28 13.97 -2.20 -17.00
CA GLY A 28 13.04 -3.18 -17.57
C GLY A 28 12.09 -3.82 -16.54
N VAL A 29 12.17 -3.47 -15.26
CA VAL A 29 11.25 -3.94 -14.22
C VAL A 29 10.00 -3.05 -14.21
N ARG A 30 8.83 -3.66 -14.36
CA ARG A 30 7.54 -2.94 -14.41
C ARG A 30 6.63 -3.44 -13.27
N PRO A 31 6.82 -2.97 -12.03
CA PRO A 31 5.93 -3.37 -10.94
C PRO A 31 4.52 -2.80 -11.16
N ALA A 32 3.50 -3.49 -10.67
CA ALA A 32 2.18 -2.88 -10.52
C ALA A 32 2.24 -1.80 -9.43
N ILE A 33 1.70 -0.61 -9.68
CA ILE A 33 1.80 0.52 -8.75
C ILE A 33 0.41 0.83 -8.22
N PHE A 34 0.24 0.81 -6.90
CA PHE A 34 -1.01 1.17 -6.22
C PHE A 34 -0.81 2.44 -5.39
N SER A 35 -1.85 3.28 -5.36
CA SER A 35 -1.88 4.47 -4.52
C SER A 35 -3.18 4.58 -3.74
N LEU A 36 -3.07 4.74 -2.42
CA LEU A 36 -4.23 4.83 -1.53
C LEU A 36 -5.02 6.13 -1.68
N ARG A 37 -4.42 7.18 -2.21
CA ARG A 37 -4.98 8.52 -2.32
C ARG A 37 -4.46 9.22 -3.57
N ALA A 38 -5.15 10.28 -3.99
CA ALA A 38 -4.73 11.10 -5.13
C ALA A 38 -3.28 11.61 -5.03
N PRO A 39 -2.58 11.73 -6.17
CA PRO A 39 -1.21 12.21 -6.19
C PRO A 39 -1.11 13.67 -5.72
N ASP A 40 0.06 14.03 -5.22
CA ASP A 40 0.41 15.42 -4.91
C ASP A 40 1.59 15.80 -5.81
N ARG A 41 1.30 16.46 -6.93
CA ARG A 41 2.31 16.70 -7.98
C ARG A 41 3.20 17.91 -7.71
N GLY A 42 2.80 18.80 -6.79
CA GLY A 42 3.51 20.05 -6.51
C GLY A 42 3.64 20.99 -7.73
N PRO A 43 4.46 22.05 -7.61
CA PRO A 43 4.69 23.04 -8.68
C PRO A 43 5.66 22.56 -9.77
N GLU A 44 6.44 21.51 -9.52
CA GLU A 44 7.42 20.92 -10.45
C GLU A 44 7.30 19.39 -10.49
N LEU A 45 7.27 18.80 -11.69
CA LEU A 45 8.09 17.64 -12.13
C LEU A 45 7.59 17.09 -13.48
N ASN A 46 8.53 16.75 -14.36
CA ASN A 46 8.30 15.88 -15.53
C ASN A 46 8.06 14.45 -15.04
N TRP A 47 6.87 14.20 -14.49
CA TRP A 47 6.41 12.85 -14.21
C TRP A 47 6.17 12.15 -15.55
N ASP A 48 6.91 11.08 -15.84
CA ASP A 48 6.69 10.24 -17.00
C ASP A 48 5.21 9.79 -17.07
N PRO A 49 4.46 10.22 -18.11
CA PRO A 49 3.06 9.85 -18.28
C PRO A 49 2.83 8.33 -18.33
N ALA A 50 3.80 7.54 -18.80
CA ALA A 50 3.70 6.08 -18.86
C ALA A 50 3.69 5.46 -17.46
N ILE A 51 4.47 6.00 -16.52
CA ILE A 51 4.46 5.56 -15.12
C ILE A 51 3.16 6.00 -14.45
N VAL A 52 2.80 7.27 -14.62
CA VAL A 52 1.65 7.89 -13.95
C VAL A 52 0.34 7.24 -14.37
N SER A 53 0.16 6.97 -15.66
CA SER A 53 -1.06 6.33 -16.18
C SER A 53 -1.18 4.87 -15.76
N GLY A 54 -0.06 4.21 -15.41
CA GLY A 54 -0.04 2.85 -14.87
C GLY A 54 -0.36 2.74 -13.37
N VAL A 55 -0.63 3.84 -12.67
CA VAL A 55 -0.95 3.82 -11.24
C VAL A 55 -2.41 3.41 -11.01
N HIS A 56 -2.60 2.31 -10.30
CA HIS A 56 -3.89 1.89 -9.76
C HIS A 56 -4.25 2.73 -8.54
N GLN A 57 -4.84 3.90 -8.78
CA GLN A 57 -5.40 4.73 -7.73
C GLN A 57 -6.69 4.11 -7.18
N LEU A 58 -6.86 4.13 -5.86
CA LEU A 58 -8.11 3.72 -5.25
C LEU A 58 -9.22 4.73 -5.56
N PRO A 59 -10.45 4.27 -5.85
CA PRO A 59 -11.62 5.13 -5.83
C PRO A 59 -11.77 5.82 -4.47
N GLU A 60 -12.55 6.90 -4.43
CA GLU A 60 -12.87 7.62 -3.20
C GLU A 60 -14.38 7.57 -2.91
N GLY A 61 -14.76 7.87 -1.67
CA GLY A 61 -16.17 7.95 -1.25
C GLY A 61 -16.97 6.65 -1.45
N ASP A 62 -18.24 6.81 -1.84
CA ASP A 62 -19.20 5.70 -1.96
C ASP A 62 -18.79 4.65 -3.00
N ALA A 63 -18.09 5.08 -4.07
CA ALA A 63 -17.58 4.17 -5.07
C ALA A 63 -16.58 3.18 -4.46
N PHE A 64 -15.68 3.67 -3.61
CA PHE A 64 -14.76 2.80 -2.87
C PHE A 64 -15.49 1.88 -1.91
N ALA A 65 -16.43 2.40 -1.13
CA ALA A 65 -17.19 1.60 -0.17
C ALA A 65 -17.91 0.42 -0.85
N ARG A 66 -18.57 0.67 -1.98
CA ARG A 66 -19.23 -0.36 -2.79
C ARG A 66 -18.24 -1.40 -3.30
N LEU A 67 -17.15 -0.97 -3.94
CA LEU A 67 -16.16 -1.88 -4.53
C LEU A 67 -15.39 -2.69 -3.47
N ALA A 68 -15.13 -2.11 -2.30
CA ALA A 68 -14.53 -2.82 -1.17
C ALA A 68 -15.49 -3.87 -0.59
N ASN A 69 -16.79 -3.57 -0.53
CA ASN A 69 -17.81 -4.53 -0.11
C ASN A 69 -17.94 -5.68 -1.12
N GLU A 70 -17.97 -5.39 -2.42
CA GLU A 70 -17.95 -6.41 -3.49
C GLU A 70 -16.70 -7.31 -3.38
N ALA A 71 -15.52 -6.70 -3.23
CA ALA A 71 -14.27 -7.45 -3.04
C ALA A 71 -14.27 -8.35 -1.78
N SER A 72 -15.00 -7.96 -0.73
CA SER A 72 -15.10 -8.76 0.50
C SER A 72 -15.82 -10.11 0.28
N ALA A 73 -16.60 -10.26 -0.79
CA ALA A 73 -17.26 -11.52 -1.12
C ALA A 73 -16.25 -12.63 -1.49
N ALA A 74 -15.09 -12.25 -2.03
CA ALA A 74 -14.00 -13.18 -2.35
C ALA A 74 -13.22 -13.66 -1.11
N LEU A 75 -13.43 -13.03 0.05
CA LEU A 75 -12.69 -13.36 1.25
C LEU A 75 -13.24 -14.62 1.98
N PRO A 76 -12.35 -15.41 2.61
CA PRO A 76 -12.77 -16.46 3.54
C PRO A 76 -13.61 -15.90 4.71
N GLN A 77 -14.46 -16.75 5.31
CA GLN A 77 -15.35 -16.36 6.40
C GLN A 77 -14.61 -15.72 7.58
N ALA A 78 -13.42 -16.24 7.93
CA ALA A 78 -12.60 -15.69 9.01
C ALA A 78 -12.12 -14.25 8.74
N ALA A 79 -11.76 -13.93 7.49
CA ALA A 79 -11.37 -12.58 7.09
C ALA A 79 -12.59 -11.65 7.10
N ARG A 80 -13.76 -12.10 6.63
CA ARG A 80 -15.02 -11.34 6.73
C ARG A 80 -15.43 -11.07 8.18
N LYS A 81 -15.25 -12.03 9.09
CA LYS A 81 -15.45 -11.80 10.52
C LYS A 81 -14.50 -10.72 11.04
N THR A 82 -13.23 -10.75 10.63
CA THR A 82 -12.26 -9.70 11.00
C THR A 82 -12.70 -8.32 10.50
N LEU A 83 -13.27 -8.22 9.28
CA LEU A 83 -13.86 -6.97 8.77
C LEU A 83 -14.95 -6.44 9.70
N HIS A 84 -15.84 -7.33 10.14
CA HIS A 84 -16.93 -6.97 11.05
C HIS A 84 -16.42 -6.51 12.42
N ASP A 85 -15.48 -7.26 13.01
CA ASP A 85 -14.95 -7.00 14.35
C ASP A 85 -14.08 -5.72 14.42
N TRP A 86 -13.63 -5.22 13.27
CA TRP A 86 -12.87 -3.97 13.15
C TRP A 86 -13.73 -2.73 12.89
N ARG A 87 -15.05 -2.87 12.77
CA ARG A 87 -15.95 -1.72 12.61
C ARG A 87 -15.80 -0.77 13.80
N GLY A 88 -15.68 0.52 13.51
CA GLY A 88 -15.56 1.58 14.52
C GLY A 88 -14.15 1.81 15.06
N LYS A 89 -13.14 1.02 14.65
CA LYS A 89 -11.73 1.30 14.97
C LYS A 89 -11.15 2.37 14.05
N ASP A 90 -10.25 3.19 14.58
CA ASP A 90 -9.64 4.35 13.89
C ASP A 90 -9.00 3.97 12.54
N ASP A 91 -8.39 2.79 12.45
CA ASP A 91 -7.69 2.32 11.24
C ASP A 91 -8.48 1.31 10.39
N SER A 92 -9.78 1.13 10.65
CA SER A 92 -10.63 0.18 9.93
C SER A 92 -10.62 0.38 8.41
N LEU A 93 -10.42 1.61 7.93
CA LEU A 93 -10.27 1.89 6.50
C LEU A 93 -9.10 1.13 5.85
N ARG A 94 -7.99 0.89 6.57
CA ARG A 94 -6.83 0.14 6.01
C ARG A 94 -7.20 -1.29 5.63
N LEU A 95 -8.07 -1.89 6.42
CA LEU A 95 -8.60 -3.24 6.23
C LEU A 95 -9.46 -3.35 4.97
N HIS A 96 -10.31 -2.36 4.73
CA HIS A 96 -11.14 -2.28 3.54
C HIS A 96 -10.30 -1.99 2.28
N GLN A 97 -9.30 -1.12 2.40
CA GLN A 97 -8.35 -0.87 1.31
C GLN A 97 -7.55 -2.12 0.97
N ALA A 98 -7.12 -2.88 1.99
CA ALA A 98 -6.44 -4.15 1.81
C ALA A 98 -7.32 -5.18 1.12
N THR A 99 -8.61 -5.23 1.45
CA THR A 99 -9.58 -6.11 0.79
C THR A 99 -9.72 -5.77 -0.69
N TYR A 100 -9.91 -4.48 -1.01
CA TYR A 100 -10.02 -4.02 -2.39
C TYR A 100 -8.73 -4.27 -3.20
N ILE A 101 -7.57 -3.95 -2.63
CA ILE A 101 -6.27 -4.11 -3.30
C ILE A 101 -5.92 -5.59 -3.43
N GLY A 102 -6.08 -6.39 -2.38
CA GLY A 102 -5.65 -7.79 -2.35
C GLY A 102 -6.32 -8.67 -3.41
N VAL A 103 -7.62 -8.47 -3.68
CA VAL A 103 -8.30 -9.15 -4.79
C VAL A 103 -7.63 -8.82 -6.12
N ARG A 104 -7.33 -7.55 -6.38
CA ARG A 104 -6.64 -7.11 -7.60
C ARG A 104 -5.21 -7.63 -7.68
N LEU A 105 -4.50 -7.69 -6.55
CA LEU A 105 -3.16 -8.28 -6.51
C LEU A 105 -3.19 -9.76 -6.90
N GLN A 106 -4.19 -10.52 -6.46
CA GLN A 106 -4.38 -11.92 -6.88
C GLN A 106 -4.70 -12.03 -8.37
N GLU A 107 -5.63 -11.22 -8.89
CA GLU A 107 -5.98 -11.17 -10.32
C GLU A 107 -4.76 -10.86 -11.20
N LEU A 108 -3.89 -9.98 -10.72
CA LEU A 108 -2.65 -9.59 -11.39
C LEU A 108 -1.51 -10.62 -11.21
N GLY A 109 -1.66 -11.65 -10.38
CA GLY A 109 -0.58 -12.59 -10.07
C GLY A 109 0.59 -11.96 -9.31
N VAL A 110 0.33 -10.91 -8.54
CA VAL A 110 1.32 -10.31 -7.63
C VAL A 110 1.59 -11.29 -6.49
N CYS A 111 2.86 -11.56 -6.25
CA CYS A 111 3.31 -12.45 -5.18
C CYS A 111 4.04 -11.70 -4.06
N HIS A 112 4.44 -10.45 -4.30
CA HIS A 112 5.17 -9.64 -3.32
C HIS A 112 4.80 -8.16 -3.43
N LEU A 113 4.61 -7.51 -2.28
CA LEU A 113 4.28 -6.10 -2.16
C LEU A 113 5.43 -5.32 -1.48
N HIS A 114 5.86 -4.21 -2.05
CA HIS A 114 6.79 -3.29 -1.39
C HIS A 114 6.08 -2.00 -0.98
N VAL A 115 6.37 -1.50 0.24
CA VAL A 115 5.85 -0.22 0.74
C VAL A 115 6.99 0.66 1.24
N HIS A 116 6.96 1.94 0.93
CA HIS A 116 8.14 2.78 1.13
C HIS A 116 8.22 3.47 2.51
N PHE A 117 7.16 3.39 3.32
CA PHE A 117 7.12 3.94 4.68
C PHE A 117 6.37 2.99 5.60
N ALA A 118 6.74 2.98 6.88
CA ALA A 118 5.98 2.34 7.94
C ALA A 118 4.79 3.21 8.40
N GLY A 119 4.00 3.71 7.45
CA GLY A 119 2.78 4.48 7.67
C GLY A 119 1.52 3.74 7.20
N MET A 120 0.57 4.48 6.62
CA MET A 120 -0.71 3.98 6.12
C MET A 120 -0.59 2.80 5.15
N ALA A 121 0.33 2.88 4.18
CA ALA A 121 0.55 1.83 3.19
C ALA A 121 1.01 0.51 3.83
N ALA A 122 1.89 0.57 4.83
CA ALA A 122 2.35 -0.62 5.57
C ALA A 122 1.22 -1.29 6.35
N ARG A 123 0.29 -0.53 6.94
CA ARG A 123 -0.89 -1.13 7.61
C ARG A 123 -1.81 -1.82 6.61
N THR A 124 -1.98 -1.23 5.43
CA THR A 124 -2.72 -1.90 4.36
C THR A 124 -2.00 -3.18 3.91
N ALA A 125 -0.67 -3.16 3.76
CA ALA A 125 0.13 -4.33 3.41
C ALA A 125 0.04 -5.45 4.48
N PHE A 126 0.07 -5.10 5.76
CA PHE A 126 -0.15 -6.04 6.87
C PHE A 126 -1.48 -6.80 6.73
N TRP A 127 -2.56 -6.09 6.40
CA TRP A 127 -3.86 -6.72 6.19
C TRP A 127 -3.93 -7.53 4.88
N ILE A 128 -3.25 -7.06 3.83
CA ILE A 128 -3.11 -7.82 2.58
C ILE A 128 -2.45 -9.18 2.85
N LYS A 129 -1.33 -9.19 3.60
CA LYS A 129 -0.68 -10.43 4.01
C LYS A 129 -1.62 -11.32 4.82
N ARG A 130 -2.33 -10.76 5.79
CA ARG A 130 -3.23 -11.54 6.65
C ARG A 130 -4.43 -12.14 5.91
N PHE A 131 -4.97 -11.43 4.92
CA PHE A 131 -6.18 -11.86 4.21
C PHE A 131 -5.90 -12.69 2.96
N PHE A 132 -4.80 -12.42 2.28
CA PHE A 132 -4.49 -12.99 0.96
C PHE A 132 -3.18 -13.79 0.94
N GLY A 133 -2.40 -13.78 2.03
CA GLY A 133 -1.11 -14.47 2.11
C GLY A 133 0.00 -13.83 1.26
N ILE A 134 -0.21 -12.63 0.72
CA ILE A 134 0.78 -11.94 -0.12
C ILE A 134 1.83 -11.30 0.79
N GLU A 135 3.09 -11.71 0.61
CA GLU A 135 4.21 -11.20 1.38
C GLU A 135 4.49 -9.73 1.09
N TYR A 136 5.04 -9.03 2.08
CA TYR A 136 5.46 -7.66 1.89
C TYR A 136 6.82 -7.35 2.52
N SER A 137 7.48 -6.36 1.93
CA SER A 137 8.70 -5.72 2.42
C SER A 137 8.46 -4.23 2.58
N LEU A 138 9.26 -3.56 3.39
CA LEU A 138 9.18 -2.12 3.53
C LEU A 138 10.52 -1.43 3.65
N THR A 139 10.58 -0.21 3.13
CA THR A 139 11.61 0.76 3.47
C THR A 139 11.13 1.61 4.65
N VAL A 140 12.00 1.84 5.64
CA VAL A 140 11.72 2.64 6.83
C VAL A 140 12.58 3.89 6.84
N HIS A 141 11.98 4.98 7.28
CA HIS A 141 12.58 6.31 7.35
C HIS A 141 12.63 6.81 8.80
N ALA A 142 13.51 7.76 9.08
CA ALA A 142 13.57 8.43 10.38
C ALA A 142 12.20 8.94 10.84
N ASN A 143 11.39 9.48 9.91
CA ASN A 143 10.04 9.95 10.19
C ASN A 143 9.12 8.86 10.77
N ASP A 144 9.30 7.59 10.38
CA ASP A 144 8.48 6.49 10.89
C ASP A 144 8.70 6.22 12.38
N ILE A 145 9.89 6.57 12.90
CA ILE A 145 10.29 6.34 14.30
C ILE A 145 10.11 7.62 15.14
N PHE A 146 10.60 8.75 14.63
CA PHE A 146 10.67 10.01 15.38
C PHE A 146 9.40 10.85 15.32
N VAL A 147 8.45 10.50 14.43
CA VAL A 147 7.14 11.16 14.34
C VAL A 147 6.03 10.11 14.47
N PRO A 148 5.85 9.52 15.67
CA PRO A 148 4.95 8.39 15.84
C PRO A 148 3.50 8.82 15.64
N ASN A 149 2.82 8.12 14.73
CA ASN A 149 1.38 8.21 14.57
C ASN A 149 0.71 7.12 15.41
N LYS A 150 -0.43 7.45 16.03
CA LYS A 150 -1.22 6.48 16.77
C LYS A 150 -1.97 5.60 15.77
N PHE A 151 -1.53 4.37 15.63
CA PHE A 151 -2.17 3.34 14.81
C PHE A 151 -2.57 2.14 15.68
N GLU A 152 -3.70 1.52 15.37
CA GLU A 152 -4.15 0.25 15.95
C GLU A 152 -3.16 -0.89 15.65
N ILE A 153 -2.61 -0.88 14.44
CA ILE A 153 -1.51 -1.76 14.05
C ILE A 153 -0.20 -0.98 14.18
N GLY A 154 0.52 -1.25 15.27
CA GLY A 154 1.78 -0.61 15.63
C GLY A 154 2.98 -1.13 14.83
N LEU A 155 4.11 -0.43 14.97
CA LEU A 155 5.39 -0.84 14.36
C LEU A 155 5.84 -2.26 14.75
N PRO A 156 5.70 -2.74 16.00
CA PRO A 156 6.07 -4.11 16.35
C PRO A 156 5.34 -5.16 15.50
N GLN A 157 4.03 -4.97 15.25
CA GLN A 157 3.26 -5.86 14.38
C GLN A 157 3.72 -5.77 12.93
N ILE A 158 4.00 -4.56 12.42
CA ILE A 158 4.49 -4.37 11.05
C ILE A 158 5.85 -5.04 10.86
N PHE A 159 6.78 -4.84 11.78
CA PHE A 159 8.15 -5.35 11.66
C PHE A 159 8.25 -6.85 11.88
N SER A 160 7.47 -7.41 12.82
CA SER A 160 7.45 -8.86 13.05
C SER A 160 6.83 -9.68 11.91
N THR A 161 6.10 -9.03 10.99
CA THR A 161 5.40 -9.72 9.89
C THR A 161 5.92 -9.36 8.50
N ALA A 162 6.76 -8.34 8.38
CA ALA A 162 7.44 -8.02 7.13
C ALA A 162 8.50 -9.08 6.79
N SER A 163 8.61 -9.45 5.53
CA SER A 163 9.64 -10.39 5.02
C SER A 163 11.02 -9.75 4.92
N ALA A 164 11.09 -8.43 4.74
CA ALA A 164 12.31 -7.64 4.71
C ALA A 164 12.04 -6.19 5.12
N ILE A 165 12.99 -5.58 5.82
CA ILE A 165 12.96 -4.19 6.28
C ILE A 165 14.25 -3.53 5.82
N LEU A 166 14.15 -2.45 5.03
CA LEU A 166 15.30 -1.68 4.55
C LEU A 166 15.32 -0.33 5.25
N ALA A 167 16.43 0.03 5.89
CA ALA A 167 16.65 1.37 6.41
C ALA A 167 17.36 2.23 5.36
N VAL A 168 17.06 3.53 5.33
CA VAL A 168 17.72 4.49 4.42
C VAL A 168 19.11 4.93 4.92
N SER A 169 19.51 4.49 6.10
CA SER A 169 20.82 4.73 6.73
C SER A 169 21.16 3.57 7.66
N ASP A 170 22.46 3.35 7.86
CA ASP A 170 23.01 2.39 8.82
C ASP A 170 22.81 2.82 10.29
#